data_AF-A0A3B0VE95-F1
#
_entry.id   AF-A0A3B0VE95-F1
#
_cell.length_a   1.000
_cell.length_b   1.000
_cell.length_c   1.000
_cell.angle_alpha   90.00
_cell.angle_beta   90.00
_cell.angle_gamma   90.00
#
_symmetry.space_group_name_H-M   'P 1'
#
loop_
_entity.id
_entity.type
_entity.pdbx_description
1 polymer ?
#
loop_
_entity_poly.entity_id
_entity_poly.type
_entity_poly.pdbx_seq_one_letter_code
_entity_poly.pdbx_strand_id
1 'polypeptide(L)'
;MKKMILGKSLRKMIFAWVLFIGLMFAPLYAIAGDATLTWNAPTTNTDASCVTDHAGFNVYFGTSSGSYNTELTNVPATCNDTGVDAGTGCGNIISCNYIATDIPDGMRYFVVTAFDLAGNNSEPSNEQSKLIDGTSPSSPANLTVDINVNVTVTVN
;
A
#
# COMPACT_ATOMS: atom_id res chain seq x y z
N MET A 1 -4.76 -60.23 -3.85
CA MET A 1 -4.47 -58.81 -3.53
C MET A 1 -3.93 -58.74 -2.12
N LYS A 2 -2.64 -58.40 -1.94
CA LYS A 2 -1.95 -58.44 -0.63
C LYS A 2 -2.11 -57.07 0.04
N LYS A 3 -2.90 -56.97 1.11
CA LYS A 3 -3.04 -55.72 1.89
C LYS A 3 -1.68 -55.36 2.49
N MET A 4 -1.05 -54.31 1.99
CA MET A 4 0.22 -53.80 2.50
C MET A 4 -0.06 -52.97 3.76
N ILE A 5 0.24 -53.54 4.93
CA ILE A 5 0.06 -52.88 6.23
C ILE A 5 1.31 -52.05 6.51
N LEU A 6 1.15 -50.74 6.62
CA LEU A 6 2.23 -49.79 6.85
C LEU A 6 2.89 -50.03 8.23
N GLY A 7 4.21 -50.28 8.25
CA GLY A 7 4.97 -50.58 9.46
C GLY A 7 5.01 -49.44 10.47
N LYS A 8 5.05 -49.78 11.77
CA LYS A 8 5.09 -48.82 12.89
C LYS A 8 6.23 -47.80 12.79
N SER A 9 7.38 -48.15 12.21
CA SER A 9 8.51 -47.23 11.97
C SER A 9 8.23 -46.24 10.84
N LEU A 10 7.54 -46.68 9.78
CA LEU A 10 7.16 -45.85 8.63
C LEU A 10 6.09 -44.81 9.00
N ARG A 11 5.17 -45.14 9.92
CA ARG A 11 4.22 -44.17 10.48
C ARG A 11 4.89 -43.07 11.29
N LYS A 12 5.93 -43.40 12.08
CA LYS A 12 6.70 -42.40 12.84
C LYS A 12 7.55 -41.52 11.94
N MET A 13 8.10 -42.06 10.85
CA MET A 13 8.83 -41.27 9.84
C MET A 13 7.91 -40.30 9.07
N ILE A 14 6.71 -40.73 8.69
CA ILE A 14 5.73 -39.84 8.03
C ILE A 14 5.32 -38.71 8.97
N PHE A 15 5.06 -39.00 10.26
CA PHE A 15 4.76 -37.95 11.24
C PHE A 15 5.94 -37.00 11.48
N ALA A 16 7.18 -37.49 11.51
CA ALA A 16 8.36 -36.65 11.65
C ALA A 16 8.61 -35.78 10.40
N TRP A 17 8.33 -36.27 9.20
CA TRP A 17 8.46 -35.53 7.94
C TRP A 17 7.38 -34.47 7.75
N VAL A 18 6.13 -34.75 8.11
CA VAL A 18 5.03 -33.76 8.09
C VAL A 18 5.28 -32.65 9.12
N LEU A 19 5.84 -32.99 10.29
CA LEU A 19 6.20 -32.01 11.31
C LEU A 19 7.40 -31.13 10.90
N PHE A 20 8.35 -31.68 10.12
CA PHE A 20 9.53 -30.93 9.63
C PHE A 20 9.20 -30.04 8.41
N ILE A 21 8.33 -30.50 7.49
CA ILE A 21 7.86 -29.70 6.35
C ILE A 21 6.92 -28.57 6.82
N GLY A 22 6.09 -28.82 7.84
CA GLY A 22 5.23 -27.79 8.44
C GLY A 22 5.99 -26.66 9.16
N LEU A 23 7.23 -26.90 9.59
CA LEU A 23 8.11 -25.90 10.24
C LEU A 23 9.01 -25.14 9.25
N MET A 24 9.21 -25.66 8.03
CA MET A 24 9.94 -24.97 6.95
C MET A 24 9.07 -24.00 6.14
N PHE A 25 7.74 -24.03 6.37
CA PHE A 25 6.76 -23.14 5.75
C PHE A 25 6.29 -22.08 6.76
N ALA A 26 7.22 -21.42 7.44
CA ALA A 26 6.87 -20.19 8.14
C ALA A 26 6.54 -19.12 7.08
N PRO A 27 5.36 -18.48 7.11
CA PRO A 27 5.07 -17.39 6.19
C PRO A 27 6.10 -16.28 6.41
N LEU A 28 6.78 -15.87 5.33
CA LEU A 28 7.55 -14.64 5.32
C LEU A 28 6.55 -13.50 5.50
N TYR A 29 6.55 -12.88 6.68
CA TYR A 29 5.83 -11.63 6.88
C TYR A 29 6.54 -10.57 6.05
N ALA A 30 5.94 -10.18 4.93
CA ALA A 30 6.43 -9.05 4.17
C ALA A 30 6.22 -7.78 5.00
N ILE A 31 7.29 -7.02 5.19
CA ILE A 31 7.17 -5.66 5.73
C ILE A 31 6.44 -4.84 4.67
N ALA A 32 5.44 -4.08 5.10
CA ALA A 32 4.60 -3.27 4.24
C ALA A 32 4.31 -1.93 4.91
N GLY A 33 3.99 -0.94 4.10
CA GLY A 33 3.59 0.39 4.54
C GLY A 33 2.61 1.02 3.58
N ASP A 34 2.40 2.33 3.73
CA ASP A 34 1.36 3.06 3.02
C ASP A 34 1.93 4.05 1.99
N ALA A 35 1.19 4.25 0.90
CA ALA A 35 1.43 5.29 -0.09
C ALA A 35 0.22 6.22 -0.18
N THR A 36 0.41 7.50 0.14
CA THR A 36 -0.58 8.55 -0.11
C THR A 36 -0.38 9.07 -1.53
N LEU A 37 -1.40 8.94 -2.37
CA LEU A 37 -1.43 9.40 -3.74
C LEU A 37 -2.39 10.57 -3.87
N THR A 38 -2.00 11.60 -4.60
CA THR A 38 -2.84 12.75 -4.93
C THR A 38 -2.79 13.02 -6.44
N TRP A 39 -3.94 13.35 -7.03
CA TRP A 39 -4.07 13.63 -8.46
C TRP A 39 -5.25 14.55 -8.73
N ASN A 40 -5.32 15.11 -9.95
CA ASN A 40 -6.52 15.79 -10.43
C ASN A 40 -7.31 14.85 -11.34
N ALA A 41 -8.63 14.78 -11.17
CA ALA A 41 -9.48 14.01 -12.06
C ALA A 41 -9.46 14.60 -13.48
N PRO A 42 -9.57 13.77 -14.53
CA PRO A 42 -9.68 14.28 -15.90
C PRO A 42 -11.01 15.01 -16.10
N THR A 43 -10.95 16.16 -16.76
CA THR A 43 -12.13 16.95 -17.16
C THR A 43 -12.51 16.73 -18.62
N THR A 44 -11.60 16.16 -19.43
CA THR A 44 -11.80 15.88 -20.86
C THR A 44 -11.42 14.44 -21.21
N ASN A 45 -12.16 13.86 -22.17
CA ASN A 45 -11.82 12.61 -22.82
C ASN A 45 -10.67 12.78 -23.82
N THR A 46 -10.15 11.68 -24.37
CA THR A 46 -9.09 11.67 -25.38
C THR A 46 -9.47 12.41 -26.67
N ASP A 47 -10.77 12.50 -26.98
CA ASP A 47 -11.31 13.25 -28.12
C ASP A 47 -11.61 14.74 -27.81
N ALA A 48 -11.16 15.23 -26.66
CA ALA A 48 -11.38 16.57 -26.12
C ALA A 48 -12.84 16.91 -25.75
N SER A 49 -13.78 15.96 -25.81
CA SER A 49 -15.11 16.15 -25.23
C SER A 49 -15.04 16.19 -23.69
N CYS A 50 -16.01 16.84 -23.04
CA CYS A 50 -16.05 16.88 -21.58
C CYS A 50 -16.43 15.52 -20.99
N VAL A 51 -15.76 15.13 -19.89
CA VAL A 51 -16.13 13.93 -19.11
C VAL A 51 -17.46 14.20 -18.41
N THR A 52 -18.46 13.35 -18.62
CA THR A 52 -19.81 13.52 -18.02
C THR A 52 -20.27 12.31 -17.22
N ASP A 53 -19.58 11.19 -17.35
CA ASP A 53 -19.92 9.87 -16.84
C ASP A 53 -18.76 9.24 -16.05
N HIS A 54 -17.95 10.07 -15.38
CA HIS A 54 -16.88 9.60 -14.50
C HIS A 54 -17.43 8.69 -13.38
N ALA A 55 -16.82 7.51 -13.23
CA ALA A 55 -17.25 6.50 -12.25
C ALA A 55 -16.25 6.27 -11.13
N GLY A 56 -14.95 6.39 -11.39
CA GLY A 56 -13.93 6.23 -10.35
C GLY A 56 -12.50 6.12 -10.87
N PHE A 57 -11.63 5.52 -10.06
CA PHE A 57 -10.20 5.39 -10.35
C PHE A 57 -9.66 3.99 -10.05
N ASN A 58 -8.65 3.60 -10.83
CA ASN A 58 -7.80 2.44 -10.54
C ASN A 58 -6.36 2.93 -10.30
N VAL A 59 -5.66 2.28 -9.37
CA VAL A 59 -4.24 2.56 -9.09
C VAL A 59 -3.42 1.35 -9.52
N TYR A 60 -2.36 1.59 -10.29
CA TYR A 60 -1.43 0.56 -10.70
C TYR A 60 -0.05 0.86 -10.13
N PHE A 61 0.66 -0.18 -9.71
CA PHE A 61 2.02 -0.04 -9.26
C PHE A 61 2.89 -1.27 -9.50
N GLY A 62 4.21 -1.07 -9.40
CA GLY A 62 5.19 -2.13 -9.52
C GLY A 62 6.56 -1.75 -8.97
N THR A 63 7.52 -2.67 -9.13
CA THR A 63 8.89 -2.54 -8.61
C THR A 63 9.87 -1.93 -9.61
N SER A 64 9.40 -1.55 -10.80
CA SER A 64 10.24 -0.98 -11.86
C SER A 64 9.46 0.07 -12.64
N SER A 65 10.15 1.15 -13.00
CA SER A 65 9.56 2.23 -13.81
C SER A 65 9.00 1.68 -15.11
N GLY A 66 7.79 2.11 -15.47
CA GLY A 66 7.05 1.68 -16.65
C GLY A 66 6.49 0.25 -16.59
N SER A 67 6.56 -0.43 -15.45
CA SER A 67 6.02 -1.79 -15.27
C SER A 67 5.13 -1.86 -14.03
N TYR A 68 3.82 -1.80 -14.25
CA TYR A 68 2.80 -1.78 -13.19
C TYR A 68 1.99 -3.07 -13.20
N ASN A 69 2.48 -4.10 -12.51
CA ASN A 69 1.91 -5.44 -12.51
C ASN A 69 0.91 -5.69 -11.38
N THR A 70 0.74 -4.72 -10.48
CA THR A 70 -0.23 -4.79 -9.37
C THR A 70 -1.29 -3.72 -9.58
N GLU A 71 -2.54 -4.08 -9.37
CA GLU A 71 -3.71 -3.23 -9.60
C GLU A 71 -4.59 -3.20 -8.35
N LEU A 72 -4.97 -1.99 -7.96
CA LEU A 72 -6.03 -1.73 -6.99
C LEU A 72 -7.20 -1.13 -7.78
N THR A 73 -8.28 -1.90 -7.93
CA THR A 73 -9.45 -1.52 -8.70
C THR A 73 -10.45 -0.74 -7.87
N ASN A 74 -11.11 0.23 -8.50
CA ASN A 74 -12.18 1.03 -7.92
C ASN A 74 -11.81 1.58 -6.52
N VAL A 75 -10.68 2.27 -6.45
CA VAL A 75 -10.16 2.76 -5.17
C VAL A 75 -11.11 3.81 -4.59
N PRO A 76 -11.35 3.80 -3.27
CA PRO A 76 -12.21 4.78 -2.60
C PRO A 76 -11.47 6.12 -2.44
N ALA A 77 -11.18 6.80 -3.55
CA ALA A 77 -10.55 8.11 -3.54
C ALA A 77 -11.50 9.16 -2.95
N THR A 78 -10.98 10.03 -2.09
CA THR A 78 -11.71 11.21 -1.61
C THR A 78 -11.38 12.37 -2.54
N CYS A 79 -12.41 12.95 -3.15
CA CYS A 79 -12.26 14.01 -4.14
C CYS A 79 -12.99 15.28 -3.72
N ASN A 80 -12.36 16.42 -3.96
CA ASN A 80 -12.87 17.74 -3.62
C ASN A 80 -12.76 18.66 -4.82
N ASP A 81 -13.83 19.43 -5.08
CA ASP A 81 -13.80 20.55 -6.00
C ASP A 81 -12.89 21.65 -5.43
N THR A 82 -11.87 22.03 -6.20
CA THR A 82 -10.87 23.03 -5.80
C THR A 82 -10.97 24.33 -6.59
N GLY A 83 -12.01 24.50 -7.40
CA GLY A 83 -12.28 25.71 -8.19
C GLY A 83 -12.19 25.51 -9.70
N VAL A 84 -12.22 26.61 -10.45
CA VAL A 84 -12.48 26.60 -11.90
C VAL A 84 -11.26 26.13 -12.71
N ASP A 85 -11.45 25.14 -13.58
CA ASP A 85 -10.46 24.77 -14.60
C ASP A 85 -10.51 25.81 -15.73
N ALA A 86 -9.59 26.77 -15.69
CA ALA A 86 -9.51 27.82 -16.70
C ALA A 86 -9.03 27.31 -18.08
N GLY A 87 -8.60 26.04 -18.20
CA GLY A 87 -7.95 25.51 -19.40
C GLY A 87 -8.88 24.81 -20.39
N THR A 88 -9.90 24.09 -19.91
CA THR A 88 -10.70 23.18 -20.76
C THR A 88 -12.11 23.68 -21.06
N GLY A 89 -12.68 24.52 -20.19
CA GLY A 89 -14.10 24.88 -20.27
C GLY A 89 -15.07 23.73 -19.91
N CYS A 90 -14.54 22.57 -19.47
CA CYS A 90 -15.32 21.38 -19.17
C CYS A 90 -15.70 21.22 -17.69
N GLY A 91 -15.35 22.17 -16.83
CA GLY A 91 -15.78 22.18 -15.44
C GLY A 91 -14.73 22.73 -14.48
N ASN A 92 -14.78 22.24 -13.24
CA ASN A 92 -13.87 22.59 -12.17
C ASN A 92 -12.75 21.55 -12.03
N ILE A 93 -11.64 21.95 -11.43
CA ILE A 93 -10.55 21.05 -11.04
C ILE A 93 -11.01 20.25 -9.83
N ILE A 94 -11.12 18.94 -10.00
CA ILE A 94 -11.41 18.00 -8.91
C ILE A 94 -10.10 17.38 -8.45
N SER A 95 -9.66 17.69 -7.23
CA SER A 95 -8.46 17.12 -6.63
C SER A 95 -8.84 15.91 -5.78
N CYS A 96 -8.16 14.79 -6.00
CA CYS A 96 -8.43 13.50 -5.38
C CYS A 96 -7.23 13.02 -4.56
N ASN A 97 -7.52 12.29 -3.49
CA ASN A 97 -6.53 11.67 -2.61
C ASN A 97 -6.94 10.23 -2.26
N TYR A 98 -5.96 9.33 -2.21
CA TYR A 98 -6.13 7.95 -1.74
C TYR A 98 -4.90 7.47 -0.98
N ILE A 99 -5.12 6.65 0.05
CA ILE A 99 -4.06 5.98 0.81
C ILE A 99 -4.09 4.51 0.41
N ALA A 100 -3.10 4.09 -0.37
CA ALA A 100 -2.87 2.67 -0.67
C ALA A 100 -2.12 2.03 0.50
N THR A 101 -2.74 1.06 1.15
CA THR A 101 -2.17 0.33 2.29
C THR A 101 -1.55 -1.00 1.86
N ASP A 102 -0.82 -1.63 2.78
CA ASP A 102 -0.25 -2.97 2.59
C ASP A 102 0.68 -3.07 1.36
N ILE A 103 1.31 -1.94 1.00
CA ILE A 103 2.27 -1.91 -0.09
C ILE A 103 3.58 -2.49 0.43
N PRO A 104 4.14 -3.54 -0.22
CA PRO A 104 5.34 -4.15 0.32
C PRO A 104 6.53 -3.18 0.29
N ASP A 105 7.48 -3.39 1.20
CA ASP A 105 8.66 -2.56 1.39
C ASP A 105 9.53 -2.38 0.12
N GLY A 106 10.25 -1.27 0.05
CA GLY A 106 11.15 -0.92 -1.04
C GLY A 106 10.57 0.09 -2.03
N MET A 107 11.35 0.38 -3.09
CA MET A 107 10.94 1.35 -4.12
C MET A 107 9.72 0.84 -4.91
N ARG A 108 8.74 1.71 -5.09
CA ARG A 108 7.52 1.46 -5.87
C ARG A 108 7.24 2.60 -6.83
N TYR A 109 6.67 2.26 -7.98
CA TYR A 109 6.29 3.18 -9.04
C TYR A 109 4.79 3.09 -9.26
N PHE A 110 4.09 4.23 -9.26
CA PHE A 110 2.64 4.32 -9.26
C PHE A 110 2.14 5.14 -10.44
N VAL A 111 1.00 4.73 -10.99
CA VAL A 111 0.17 5.49 -11.92
C VAL A 111 -1.30 5.33 -11.55
N VAL A 112 -2.12 6.30 -11.94
CA VAL A 112 -3.57 6.30 -11.74
C VAL A 112 -4.27 6.37 -13.09
N THR A 113 -5.39 5.64 -13.24
CA THR A 113 -6.31 5.83 -14.36
C THR A 113 -7.68 6.19 -13.82
N ALA A 114 -8.45 6.97 -14.58
CA ALA A 114 -9.88 7.15 -14.35
C ALA A 114 -10.66 6.15 -15.20
N PHE A 115 -11.88 5.81 -14.78
CA PHE A 115 -12.82 5.07 -15.62
C PHE A 115 -14.22 5.66 -15.59
N ASP A 116 -14.97 5.42 -16.66
CA ASP A 116 -16.36 5.86 -16.81
C ASP A 116 -17.39 4.77 -16.43
N LEU A 117 -18.68 5.12 -16.46
CA LEU A 117 -19.77 4.18 -16.14
C LEU A 117 -19.92 3.05 -17.17
N ALA A 118 -19.32 3.18 -18.36
CA ALA A 118 -19.24 2.11 -19.37
C ALA A 118 -18.02 1.20 -19.17
N GLY A 119 -17.10 1.54 -18.27
CA GLY A 119 -15.88 0.81 -17.96
C GLY A 119 -14.70 1.14 -18.86
N ASN A 120 -14.75 2.23 -19.64
CA ASN A 120 -13.59 2.69 -20.41
C ASN A 120 -12.58 3.35 -19.46
N ASN A 121 -11.29 3.04 -19.64
CA ASN A 121 -10.22 3.65 -18.86
C ASN A 121 -9.58 4.82 -19.62
N SER A 122 -9.14 5.83 -18.88
CA SER A 122 -8.25 6.87 -19.40
C SER A 122 -6.86 6.31 -19.70
N GLU A 123 -6.04 7.10 -20.38
CA GLU A 123 -4.59 6.90 -20.33
C GLU A 123 -4.08 6.99 -18.88
N PRO A 124 -2.98 6.29 -18.53
CA PRO A 124 -2.35 6.42 -17.22
C PRO A 124 -1.86 7.85 -16.95
N SER A 125 -1.87 8.25 -15.68
CA SER A 125 -1.19 9.45 -15.22
C SER A 125 0.31 9.40 -15.51
N ASN A 126 1.00 10.52 -15.28
CA ASN A 126 2.45 10.47 -15.13
C ASN A 126 2.82 9.52 -13.96
N GLU A 127 3.97 8.86 -14.10
CA GLU A 127 4.51 8.00 -13.05
C GLU A 127 5.02 8.83 -11.87
N GLN A 128 4.81 8.33 -10.65
CA GLN A 128 5.47 8.78 -9.43
C GLN A 128 6.13 7.59 -8.72
N SER A 129 7.16 7.85 -7.91
CA SER A 129 7.83 6.81 -7.14
C SER A 129 7.88 7.14 -5.66
N LYS A 130 7.85 6.10 -4.83
CA LYS A 130 7.96 6.21 -3.37
C LYS A 130 8.80 5.06 -2.83
N LEU A 131 9.71 5.37 -1.90
CA LEU A 131 10.31 4.36 -1.04
C LEU A 131 9.31 4.02 0.06
N ILE A 132 8.81 2.79 0.06
CA ILE A 132 8.01 2.28 1.16
C ILE A 132 8.98 1.73 2.21
N ASP A 133 8.89 2.27 3.42
CA ASP A 133 9.59 1.76 4.60
C ASP A 133 8.54 1.45 5.66
N GLY A 134 8.26 0.16 5.84
CA GLY A 134 7.33 -0.32 6.85
C GLY A 134 8.01 -0.67 8.18
N THR A 135 9.32 -0.45 8.30
CA THR A 135 10.07 -0.83 9.50
C THR A 135 9.77 0.13 10.65
N SER A 136 9.33 -0.42 11.79
CA SER A 136 9.14 0.40 13.00
C SER A 136 10.50 0.79 13.59
N PRO A 137 10.67 2.04 14.06
CA PRO A 137 11.91 2.46 14.73
C PRO A 137 12.10 1.69 16.05
N SER A 138 13.35 1.59 16.51
CA SER A 138 13.66 1.03 17.83
C SER A 138 13.11 1.92 18.95
N SER A 139 12.76 1.32 20.09
CA SER A 139 12.30 2.06 21.26
C SER A 139 13.38 3.01 21.81
N PRO A 140 13.05 4.23 22.26
CA PRO A 140 14.01 5.12 22.91
C PRO A 140 14.65 4.47 24.14
N ALA A 141 15.96 4.66 24.31
CA ALA A 141 16.74 4.17 25.44
C ALA A 141 17.33 5.33 26.26
N ASN A 142 17.94 5.02 27.41
CA ASN A 142 18.65 5.99 28.28
C ASN A 142 17.76 7.06 28.93
N LEU A 143 16.50 6.76 29.20
CA LEU A 143 15.64 7.64 30.02
C LEU A 143 16.08 7.57 31.48
N THR A 144 16.65 8.66 32.00
CA THR A 144 17.01 8.81 33.42
C THR A 144 16.16 9.90 34.08
N VAL A 145 15.91 9.73 35.39
CA VAL A 145 15.25 10.74 36.23
C VAL A 145 16.17 11.06 37.40
N ASP A 146 16.44 12.34 37.62
CA ASP A 146 17.23 12.83 38.75
C ASP A 146 16.34 13.61 39.72
N ILE A 147 16.48 13.35 41.02
CA ILE A 147 15.81 14.10 42.08
C ILE A 147 16.82 15.06 42.71
N ASN A 148 16.61 16.36 42.52
CA ASN A 148 17.43 17.39 43.17
C ASN A 148 16.94 17.58 44.62
N VAL A 149 17.62 16.96 45.58
CA VAL A 149 17.36 17.21 47.00
C VAL A 149 18.11 18.48 47.42
N ASN A 150 17.39 19.59 47.59
CA ASN A 150 17.93 20.80 48.19
C ASN A 150 18.02 20.61 49.71
N VAL A 151 19.19 20.19 50.22
CA VAL A 151 19.44 20.12 51.67
C VAL A 151 19.77 21.52 52.19
N THR A 152 18.90 22.11 53.01
CA THR A 152 19.21 23.29 53.81
C THR A 152 19.87 22.87 55.13
N VAL A 153 21.14 23.21 55.32
CA VAL A 153 21.84 23.01 56.59
C VAL A 153 21.51 24.18 57.52
N THR A 154 20.82 23.92 58.63
CA THR A 154 20.67 24.88 59.72
C THR A 154 21.83 24.71 60.69
N VAL A 155 22.67 25.73 60.84
CA VAL A 155 23.71 25.77 61.88
C VAL A 155 23.07 26.37 63.13
N ASN A 156 23.11 25.64 64.24
CA ASN A 156 22.67 26.10 65.57
C ASN A 156 23.81 26.81 66.29
#